data_AF-A0A218QLM8-F1
#
_entry.id   AF-A0A218QLM8-F1
#
_cell.length_a   1.000
_cell.length_b   1.000
_cell.length_c   1.000
_cell.angle_alpha   90.00
_cell.angle_beta   90.00
_cell.angle_gamma   90.00
#
_symmetry.space_group_name_H-M   'P 1'
#
loop_
_entity.id
_entity.type
_entity.pdbx_description
1 polymer ?
#
loop_
_entity_poly.entity_id
_entity_poly.type
_entity_poly.pdbx_seq_one_letter_code
_entity_poly.pdbx_strand_id
1 'polypeptide(L)'
;MFHLQRPQDPTLEPVPHRSGRPRPSGAGLTALPPLSPSSNPHYRLPITDYPFPFPINKNMQQPHPDSPQMSVTCAVVTVSDTRTSETDKSGQLIQQLLFNANHGVGAYTIIKDEPAQIQEQIQLLGKNANLDVVIFNGGTGIAPRDTTYDAIEKLLSKTLPGFGELFRFLSYQEIGSRAIASRAVAGIFEDKLIFSVPGSSNAVRLAMEKLILPELVHLVTQMGKYSGFQLGAIQNLTPSVPDTPFLNKERGRG
;
A
#
# COMPACT_ATOMS: atom_id res chain seq x y z
N MET A 1 -49.50 10.98 -30.16
CA MET A 1 -48.03 11.07 -30.27
C MET A 1 -47.44 10.27 -29.12
N PHE A 2 -46.96 9.06 -29.45
CA PHE A 2 -46.12 8.11 -28.70
C PHE A 2 -46.33 7.86 -27.20
N HIS A 3 -47.08 6.80 -26.89
CA HIS A 3 -46.91 5.96 -25.70
C HIS A 3 -45.75 4.99 -25.94
N LEU A 4 -44.69 5.07 -25.12
CA LEU A 4 -43.59 4.10 -25.10
C LEU A 4 -44.00 2.87 -24.28
N GLN A 5 -44.34 1.78 -24.97
CA GLN A 5 -44.45 0.44 -24.40
C GLN A 5 -43.04 -0.09 -24.08
N ARG A 6 -42.85 -0.60 -22.85
CA ARG A 6 -41.63 -1.36 -22.50
C ARG A 6 -41.68 -2.72 -23.20
N PRO A 7 -40.57 -3.20 -23.80
CA PRO A 7 -40.50 -4.56 -24.33
C PRO A 7 -40.55 -5.58 -23.19
N GLN A 8 -41.38 -6.62 -23.34
CA GLN A 8 -41.37 -7.79 -22.47
C GLN A 8 -40.30 -8.77 -22.96
N ASP A 9 -39.46 -9.23 -22.04
CA ASP A 9 -38.44 -10.24 -22.27
C ASP A 9 -39.08 -11.65 -22.32
N PRO A 10 -38.92 -12.41 -23.41
CA PRO A 10 -39.62 -13.68 -23.62
C PRO A 10 -38.97 -14.91 -22.94
N THR A 11 -38.06 -14.75 -21.97
CA THR A 11 -37.29 -15.87 -21.40
C THR A 11 -37.51 -16.20 -19.91
N LEU A 12 -38.61 -15.77 -19.29
CA LEU A 12 -38.97 -16.21 -17.93
C LEU A 12 -39.99 -17.36 -17.92
N GLU A 13 -39.52 -18.55 -17.60
CA GLU A 13 -40.37 -19.72 -17.29
C GLU A 13 -41.24 -19.47 -16.05
N PRO A 14 -42.51 -19.95 -16.02
CA PRO A 14 -43.41 -19.70 -14.90
C PRO A 14 -43.05 -20.55 -13.66
N VAL A 15 -42.91 -19.89 -12.51
CA VAL A 15 -42.73 -20.54 -11.20
C VAL A 15 -44.04 -21.24 -10.79
N PRO A 16 -44.02 -22.55 -10.43
CA PRO A 16 -45.24 -23.26 -10.07
C PRO A 16 -45.78 -22.82 -8.70
N HIS A 17 -47.07 -22.48 -8.67
CA HIS A 17 -47.84 -22.26 -7.45
C HIS A 17 -47.89 -23.55 -6.60
N ARG A 18 -47.25 -23.56 -5.43
CA ARG A 18 -47.43 -24.62 -4.43
C ARG A 18 -48.77 -24.46 -3.73
N SER A 19 -49.67 -25.39 -4.01
CA SER A 19 -50.90 -25.66 -3.27
C SER A 19 -50.61 -26.13 -1.82
N GLY A 20 -51.59 -25.89 -0.95
CA GLY A 20 -51.44 -25.73 0.49
C GLY A 20 -50.95 -26.93 1.29
N ARG A 21 -50.19 -26.61 2.34
CA ARG A 21 -50.01 -27.49 3.51
C ARG A 21 -51.22 -27.34 4.45
N PRO A 22 -51.72 -28.42 5.07
CA PRO A 22 -52.82 -28.35 6.01
C PRO A 22 -52.43 -27.58 7.27
N ARG A 23 -53.34 -26.74 7.77
CA ARG A 23 -53.19 -26.05 9.07
C ARG A 23 -53.36 -27.08 10.19
N PRO A 24 -52.44 -27.18 11.17
CA PRO A 24 -52.71 -27.98 12.35
C PRO A 24 -53.82 -27.31 13.18
N SER A 25 -54.88 -28.08 13.40
CA SER A 25 -56.00 -27.78 14.27
C SER A 25 -55.56 -27.73 15.74
N GLY A 26 -56.22 -26.83 16.49
CA GLY A 26 -56.00 -26.47 17.89
C GLY A 26 -55.33 -27.50 18.81
N ALA A 27 -54.19 -27.07 19.37
CA ALA A 27 -53.70 -27.49 20.67
C ALA A 27 -53.29 -26.23 21.45
N GLY A 28 -53.90 -26.04 22.62
CA GLY A 28 -53.71 -25.00 23.64
C GLY A 28 -52.77 -23.82 23.37
N LEU A 29 -53.35 -22.62 23.22
CA LEU A 29 -52.68 -21.37 23.54
C LEU A 29 -52.45 -21.32 25.06
N THR A 30 -51.35 -21.89 25.55
CA THR A 30 -50.82 -21.48 26.85
C THR A 30 -50.28 -20.06 26.70
N ALA A 31 -50.93 -19.11 27.38
CA ALA A 31 -50.44 -17.74 27.49
C ALA A 31 -48.96 -17.76 27.91
N LEU A 32 -48.12 -17.06 27.15
CA LEU A 32 -46.77 -16.75 27.60
C LEU A 32 -46.88 -16.03 28.96
N PRO A 33 -46.13 -16.45 29.99
CA PRO A 33 -46.17 -15.75 31.26
C PRO A 33 -45.76 -14.28 31.05
N PRO A 34 -46.38 -13.33 31.77
CA PRO A 34 -45.97 -11.94 31.67
C PRO A 34 -44.49 -11.85 32.03
N LEU A 35 -43.71 -11.16 31.19
CA LEU A 35 -42.33 -10.82 31.49
C LEU A 35 -42.32 -10.06 32.82
N SER A 36 -41.94 -10.76 33.89
CA SER A 36 -41.67 -10.15 35.18
C SER A 36 -40.59 -9.09 34.98
N PRO A 37 -40.73 -7.87 35.51
CA PRO A 37 -39.65 -6.89 35.48
C PRO A 37 -38.46 -7.52 36.21
N SER A 38 -37.41 -7.85 35.45
CA SER A 38 -36.16 -8.38 35.98
C SER A 38 -35.59 -7.35 36.96
N SER A 39 -35.75 -7.61 38.25
CA SER A 39 -35.16 -6.85 39.35
C SER A 39 -33.67 -7.14 39.52
N ASN A 40 -32.95 -7.41 38.42
CA ASN A 40 -31.54 -7.71 38.43
C ASN A 40 -30.76 -6.43 38.08
N PRO A 41 -30.18 -5.69 39.05
CA PRO A 41 -29.61 -4.37 38.81
C PRO A 41 -28.22 -4.42 38.14
N HIS A 42 -27.75 -5.58 37.69
CA HIS A 42 -26.36 -5.76 37.23
C HIS A 42 -26.22 -6.53 35.92
N TYR A 43 -26.99 -6.14 34.90
CA TYR A 43 -26.58 -6.38 33.51
C TYR A 43 -26.53 -5.05 32.74
N ARG A 44 -25.69 -4.15 33.26
CA ARG A 44 -25.09 -3.09 32.45
C ARG A 44 -23.81 -3.69 31.89
N LEU A 45 -23.81 -4.11 30.63
CA LEU A 45 -22.53 -4.40 29.96
C LEU A 45 -21.72 -3.10 30.01
N PRO A 46 -20.54 -3.08 30.64
CA PRO A 46 -19.69 -1.91 30.60
C PRO A 46 -19.14 -1.80 29.18
N ILE A 47 -19.70 -0.87 28.39
CA ILE A 47 -19.17 -0.46 27.09
C ILE A 47 -18.01 0.53 27.22
N THR A 48 -17.31 0.50 28.35
CA THR A 48 -16.10 1.27 28.61
C THR A 48 -15.11 0.30 29.24
N ASP A 49 -13.90 0.22 28.69
CA ASP A 49 -12.79 -0.67 29.09
C ASP A 49 -12.60 -1.95 28.28
N TYR A 50 -12.64 -1.84 26.94
CA TYR A 50 -11.67 -2.60 26.14
C TYR A 50 -10.42 -1.72 25.95
N PRO A 51 -9.40 -1.78 26.82
CA PRO A 51 -8.06 -1.55 26.33
C PRO A 51 -7.81 -2.70 25.35
N PHE A 52 -7.60 -2.45 24.07
CA PHE A 52 -6.87 -3.42 23.26
C PHE A 52 -5.40 -3.27 23.67
N PRO A 53 -4.83 -4.13 24.54
CA PRO A 53 -3.43 -4.04 24.87
C PRO A 53 -2.78 -5.13 24.03
N PHE A 54 -2.65 -4.92 22.73
CA PHE A 54 -1.55 -5.58 22.07
C PHE A 54 -0.34 -4.71 22.40
N PRO A 55 0.53 -5.11 23.35
CA PRO A 55 1.83 -4.48 23.44
C PRO A 55 2.49 -4.68 22.08
N ILE A 56 2.54 -3.62 21.27
CA ILE A 56 3.44 -3.60 20.13
C ILE A 56 4.81 -3.73 20.77
N ASN A 57 5.45 -4.88 20.55
CA ASN A 57 6.81 -5.08 20.95
C ASN A 57 7.63 -3.94 20.32
N LYS A 58 8.12 -3.01 21.16
CA LYS A 58 8.95 -1.89 20.69
C LYS A 58 10.26 -2.38 20.06
N ASN A 59 10.57 -3.67 20.23
CA ASN A 59 11.59 -4.39 19.50
C ASN A 59 10.94 -5.21 18.37
N MET A 60 10.30 -4.54 17.41
CA MET A 60 10.12 -5.15 16.08
C MET A 60 11.53 -5.26 15.50
N GLN A 61 12.18 -6.40 15.72
CA GLN A 61 13.38 -6.75 14.99
C GLN A 61 13.02 -6.67 13.52
N GLN A 62 13.73 -5.82 12.77
CA GLN A 62 13.60 -5.79 11.32
C GLN A 62 13.76 -7.22 10.80
N PRO A 63 12.80 -7.75 10.02
CA PRO A 63 12.89 -9.10 9.49
C PRO A 63 14.07 -9.13 8.51
N HIS A 64 15.17 -9.72 8.98
CA HIS A 64 16.49 -9.79 8.33
C HIS A 64 17.10 -8.43 7.95
N PRO A 65 18.32 -8.10 8.40
CA PRO A 65 19.02 -6.93 7.87
C PRO A 65 19.28 -7.17 6.37
N ASP A 66 18.57 -6.44 5.52
CA ASP A 66 18.91 -6.34 4.10
C ASP A 66 20.37 -5.90 4.00
N SER A 67 21.11 -6.49 3.06
CA SER A 67 22.50 -6.10 2.78
C SER A 67 22.56 -4.57 2.61
N PRO A 68 23.37 -3.84 3.42
CA PRO A 68 23.24 -2.40 3.66
C PRO A 68 23.64 -1.49 2.48
N GLN A 69 23.54 -1.96 1.25
CA GLN A 69 24.13 -1.31 0.08
C GLN A 69 23.32 -1.45 -1.21
N MET A 70 22.03 -1.77 -1.12
CA MET A 70 21.14 -1.77 -2.28
C MET A 70 20.27 -0.51 -2.29
N SER A 71 20.41 0.27 -3.36
CA SER A 71 19.51 1.37 -3.69
C SER A 71 18.55 0.93 -4.80
N VAL A 72 17.29 1.34 -4.68
CA VAL A 72 16.27 1.13 -5.71
C VAL A 72 15.96 2.45 -6.40
N THR A 73 15.54 2.39 -7.65
CA THR A 73 15.12 3.58 -8.40
C THR A 73 13.59 3.63 -8.48
N CYS A 74 13.03 4.71 -7.94
CA CYS A 74 11.59 4.89 -7.82
C CYS A 74 11.07 5.93 -8.82
N ALA A 75 9.83 5.75 -9.26
CA ALA A 75 9.02 6.81 -9.85
C ALA A 75 7.96 7.31 -8.86
N VAL A 76 7.76 8.62 -8.82
CA VAL A 76 6.73 9.26 -8.00
C VAL A 76 5.67 9.86 -8.91
N VAL A 77 4.41 9.44 -8.73
CA VAL A 77 3.27 9.93 -9.50
C VAL A 77 2.27 10.58 -8.56
N THR A 78 1.98 11.85 -8.78
CA THR A 78 0.90 12.54 -8.07
C THR A 78 -0.34 12.58 -8.95
N VAL A 79 -1.44 12.02 -8.44
CA VAL A 79 -2.74 12.06 -9.10
C VAL A 79 -3.54 13.20 -8.50
N SER A 80 -3.72 14.27 -9.27
CA SER A 80 -4.45 15.45 -8.82
C SER A 80 -4.90 16.36 -9.95
N ASP A 81 -6.16 16.84 -9.85
CA ASP A 81 -6.69 17.82 -10.78
C ASP A 81 -6.18 19.24 -10.57
N THR A 82 -5.64 19.55 -9.39
CA THR A 82 -5.34 20.93 -8.96
C THR A 82 -3.88 21.17 -8.62
N ARG A 83 -3.09 20.13 -8.36
CA ARG A 83 -1.67 20.30 -8.01
C ARG A 83 -0.83 20.67 -9.22
N THR A 84 0.24 21.40 -8.91
CA THR A 84 1.35 21.75 -9.78
C THR A 84 2.64 21.31 -9.10
N SER A 85 3.77 21.34 -9.82
CA SER A 85 5.10 21.02 -9.26
C SER A 85 5.42 21.79 -8.00
N GLU A 86 5.00 23.05 -7.90
CA GLU A 86 5.27 23.94 -6.76
C GLU A 86 4.37 23.62 -5.56
N THR A 87 3.14 23.16 -5.82
CA THR A 87 2.11 22.97 -4.80
C THR A 87 1.96 21.52 -4.34
N ASP A 88 2.65 20.59 -5.00
CA ASP A 88 2.64 19.16 -4.70
C ASP A 88 3.53 18.79 -3.51
N LYS A 89 3.08 19.16 -2.31
CA LYS A 89 3.76 18.85 -1.05
C LYS A 89 3.93 17.35 -0.82
N SER A 90 2.99 16.53 -1.29
CA SER A 90 2.99 15.09 -1.05
C SER A 90 3.99 14.37 -1.95
N GLY A 91 4.02 14.69 -3.25
CA GLY A 91 5.06 14.20 -4.14
C GLY A 91 6.46 14.68 -3.75
N GLN A 92 6.61 15.94 -3.32
CA GLN A 92 7.88 16.46 -2.78
C GLN A 92 8.33 15.70 -1.52
N LEU A 93 7.39 15.39 -0.61
CA LEU A 93 7.68 14.63 0.60
C LEU A 93 8.15 13.19 0.28
N ILE A 94 7.52 12.51 -0.67
CA ILE A 94 7.96 11.17 -1.10
C ILE A 94 9.39 11.22 -1.64
N GLN A 95 9.69 12.17 -2.51
CA GLN A 95 11.03 12.35 -3.08
C GLN A 95 12.08 12.60 -2.00
N GLN A 96 11.76 13.47 -1.02
CA GLN A 96 12.65 13.75 0.10
C GLN A 96 12.91 12.51 0.96
N LEU A 97 11.86 11.73 1.28
CA LEU A 97 11.98 10.53 2.10
C LEU A 97 12.80 9.43 1.39
N LEU A 98 12.61 9.25 0.08
CA LEU A 98 13.42 8.34 -0.73
C LEU A 98 14.89 8.76 -0.77
N PHE A 99 15.16 10.05 -1.00
CA PHE A 99 16.52 10.59 -1.01
C PHE A 99 17.22 10.38 0.34
N ASN A 100 16.53 10.70 1.44
CA ASN A 100 17.07 10.51 2.79
C ASN A 100 17.33 9.04 3.12
N ALA A 101 16.60 8.12 2.50
CA ALA A 101 16.80 6.67 2.62
C ALA A 101 17.81 6.11 1.60
N ASN A 102 18.55 6.97 0.89
CA ASN A 102 19.55 6.60 -0.13
C ASN A 102 18.95 5.82 -1.32
N HIS A 103 17.72 6.16 -1.71
CA HIS A 103 17.05 5.64 -2.91
C HIS A 103 16.96 6.71 -4.00
N GLY A 104 16.93 6.27 -5.27
CA GLY A 104 16.86 7.16 -6.43
C GLY A 104 15.43 7.53 -6.79
N VAL A 105 15.24 8.74 -7.32
CA VAL A 105 14.00 9.14 -8.00
C VAL A 105 14.31 9.30 -9.49
N GLY A 106 13.94 8.30 -10.29
CA GLY A 106 14.19 8.27 -11.74
C GLY A 106 13.13 9.00 -12.56
N ALA A 107 11.94 9.20 -11.99
CA ALA A 107 10.86 9.95 -12.62
C ALA A 107 9.94 10.59 -11.58
N TYR A 108 9.46 11.79 -11.90
CA TYR A 108 8.39 12.46 -11.17
C TYR A 108 7.40 13.05 -12.17
N THR A 109 6.10 12.83 -11.94
CA THR A 109 5.05 13.41 -12.79
C THR A 109 3.77 13.67 -11.99
N ILE A 110 2.98 14.62 -12.47
CA ILE A 110 1.63 14.90 -11.98
C ILE A 110 0.66 14.60 -13.13
N ILE A 111 -0.36 13.79 -12.86
CA ILE A 111 -1.42 13.45 -13.81
C ILE A 111 -2.80 13.78 -13.22
N LYS A 112 -3.82 13.87 -14.08
CA LYS A 112 -5.22 14.06 -13.64
C LYS A 112 -5.80 12.76 -13.09
N ASP A 113 -6.83 12.87 -12.25
CA ASP A 113 -7.54 11.71 -11.67
C ASP A 113 -8.52 11.10 -12.68
N GLU A 114 -7.96 10.65 -13.80
CA GLU A 114 -8.68 10.06 -14.90
C GLU A 114 -8.15 8.63 -15.12
N PRO A 115 -9.02 7.60 -15.10
CA PRO A 115 -8.59 6.21 -15.20
C PRO A 115 -7.66 5.94 -16.38
N ALA A 116 -7.93 6.55 -17.54
CA ALA A 116 -7.11 6.40 -18.74
C ALA A 116 -5.68 6.94 -18.55
N GLN A 117 -5.52 8.11 -17.91
CA GLN A 117 -4.20 8.69 -17.65
C GLN A 117 -3.43 7.85 -16.63
N ILE A 118 -4.10 7.33 -15.60
CA ILE A 118 -3.48 6.48 -14.58
C ILE A 118 -3.00 5.17 -15.22
N GLN A 119 -3.82 4.56 -16.09
CA GLN A 119 -3.49 3.34 -16.82
C GLN A 119 -2.35 3.56 -17.84
N GLU A 120 -2.37 4.67 -18.57
CA GLU A 120 -1.29 5.02 -19.49
C GLU A 120 0.02 5.22 -18.72
N GLN A 121 -0.02 5.94 -17.59
CA GLN A 121 1.17 6.23 -16.80
C GLN A 121 1.78 4.97 -16.18
N ILE A 122 0.98 4.05 -15.62
CA ILE A 122 1.50 2.79 -15.07
C ILE A 122 2.07 1.89 -16.18
N GLN A 123 1.46 1.85 -17.38
CA GLN A 123 2.00 1.12 -18.52
C GLN A 123 3.33 1.71 -19.01
N LEU A 124 3.43 3.04 -19.09
CA LEU A 124 4.66 3.74 -19.47
C LEU A 124 5.80 3.44 -18.50
N LEU A 125 5.53 3.58 -17.20
CA LEU A 125 6.53 3.33 -16.14
C LEU A 125 6.87 1.85 -16.00
N GLY A 126 5.91 0.95 -16.23
CA GLY A 126 6.13 -0.50 -16.25
C GLY A 126 7.18 -0.93 -17.27
N LYS A 127 7.19 -0.30 -18.44
CA LYS A 127 8.16 -0.57 -19.53
C LYS A 127 9.55 0.03 -19.30
N ASN A 128 9.73 0.89 -18.30
CA ASN A 128 11.01 1.52 -18.04
C ASN A 128 11.95 0.57 -17.29
N ALA A 129 13.02 0.10 -17.94
CA ALA A 129 13.98 -0.83 -17.36
C ALA A 129 14.80 -0.25 -16.20
N ASN A 130 14.86 1.09 -16.07
CA ASN A 130 15.62 1.77 -15.03
C ASN A 130 14.82 2.02 -13.74
N LEU A 131 13.56 1.54 -13.68
CA LEU A 131 12.70 1.69 -12.52
C LEU A 131 12.49 0.34 -11.83
N ASP A 132 12.38 0.38 -10.52
CA ASP A 132 12.08 -0.77 -9.68
C ASP A 132 10.69 -0.63 -9.05
N VAL A 133 10.37 0.59 -8.63
CA VAL A 133 9.18 0.90 -7.84
C VAL A 133 8.44 2.10 -8.42
N VAL A 134 7.11 2.07 -8.39
CA VAL A 134 6.27 3.23 -8.70
C VAL A 134 5.36 3.54 -7.51
N ILE A 135 5.39 4.78 -7.04
CA ILE A 135 4.61 5.26 -5.90
C ILE A 135 3.62 6.32 -6.39
N PHE A 136 2.34 5.95 -6.41
CA PHE A 136 1.23 6.86 -6.66
C PHE A 136 0.74 7.48 -5.35
N ASN A 137 0.41 8.77 -5.38
CA ASN A 137 -0.29 9.44 -4.28
C ASN A 137 -1.45 10.29 -4.79
N GLY A 138 -2.59 10.24 -4.09
CA GLY A 138 -3.80 10.97 -4.49
C GLY A 138 -4.86 10.09 -5.15
N GLY A 139 -6.08 10.62 -5.27
CA GLY A 139 -7.20 9.99 -5.98
C GLY A 139 -7.73 8.67 -5.41
N THR A 140 -7.48 8.40 -4.12
CA THR A 140 -7.91 7.15 -3.45
C THR A 140 -9.08 7.32 -2.49
N GLY A 141 -9.72 8.49 -2.42
CA GLY A 141 -10.90 8.73 -1.57
C GLY A 141 -12.14 7.97 -2.05
N ILE A 142 -13.33 8.30 -1.55
CA ILE A 142 -14.60 7.65 -1.97
C ILE A 142 -15.45 8.54 -2.89
N ALA A 143 -14.94 9.72 -3.25
CA ALA A 143 -15.68 10.61 -4.14
C ALA A 143 -15.73 10.00 -5.55
N PRO A 144 -16.74 10.35 -6.38
CA PRO A 144 -16.81 9.87 -7.76
C PRO A 144 -15.61 10.22 -8.65
N ARG A 145 -14.76 11.15 -8.20
CA ARG A 145 -13.52 11.55 -8.86
C ARG A 145 -12.32 10.72 -8.43
N ASP A 146 -12.36 10.09 -7.26
CA ASP A 146 -11.26 9.29 -6.75
C ASP A 146 -11.22 7.93 -7.48
N THR A 147 -10.45 7.85 -8.56
CA THR A 147 -10.42 6.65 -9.41
C THR A 147 -9.14 5.82 -9.30
N THR A 148 -8.15 6.32 -8.57
CA THR A 148 -6.78 5.79 -8.58
C THR A 148 -6.68 4.36 -8.06
N TYR A 149 -7.37 4.04 -6.96
CA TYR A 149 -7.38 2.67 -6.43
C TYR A 149 -7.94 1.67 -7.46
N ASP A 150 -9.13 1.96 -8.01
CA ASP A 150 -9.82 1.05 -8.93
C ASP A 150 -9.07 0.89 -10.25
N ALA A 151 -8.41 1.96 -10.71
CA ALA A 151 -7.59 1.95 -11.92
C ALA A 151 -6.31 1.11 -11.75
N ILE A 152 -5.64 1.24 -10.61
CA ILE A 152 -4.40 0.51 -10.32
C ILE A 152 -4.68 -0.95 -9.98
N GLU A 153 -5.60 -1.23 -9.05
CA GLU A 153 -5.88 -2.59 -8.56
C GLU A 153 -6.18 -3.57 -9.71
N LYS A 154 -6.95 -3.14 -10.70
CA LYS A 154 -7.33 -3.96 -11.88
C LYS A 154 -6.15 -4.35 -12.77
N LEU A 155 -5.05 -3.60 -12.72
CA LEU A 155 -3.88 -3.86 -13.55
C LEU A 155 -2.84 -4.72 -12.85
N LEU A 156 -2.85 -4.80 -11.52
CA LEU A 156 -1.85 -5.55 -10.78
C LEU A 156 -1.93 -7.05 -11.14
N SER A 157 -0.80 -7.63 -11.52
CA SER A 157 -0.67 -9.07 -11.75
C SER A 157 -0.71 -9.86 -10.45
N LYS A 158 -0.28 -9.22 -9.34
CA LYS A 158 -0.38 -9.76 -7.99
C LYS A 158 -0.58 -8.63 -6.99
N THR A 159 -1.70 -8.64 -6.29
CA THR A 159 -1.98 -7.69 -5.20
C THR A 159 -1.28 -8.14 -3.91
N LEU A 160 -0.78 -7.17 -3.14
CA LEU A 160 -0.26 -7.34 -1.78
C LEU A 160 -1.30 -6.80 -0.78
N PRO A 161 -2.35 -7.58 -0.44
CA PRO A 161 -3.48 -7.07 0.35
C PRO A 161 -3.08 -6.57 1.74
N GLY A 162 -2.05 -7.20 2.33
CA GLY A 162 -1.51 -6.82 3.64
C GLY A 162 -1.05 -5.35 3.73
N PHE A 163 -0.63 -4.74 2.62
CA PHE A 163 -0.27 -3.31 2.61
C PHE A 163 -1.46 -2.42 2.94
N GLY A 164 -2.59 -2.62 2.26
CA GLY A 164 -3.80 -1.84 2.49
C GLY A 164 -4.41 -2.11 3.87
N GLU A 165 -4.32 -3.34 4.34
CA GLU A 165 -4.77 -3.74 5.69
C GLU A 165 -3.96 -3.05 6.79
N LEU A 166 -2.63 -3.15 6.73
CA LEU A 166 -1.73 -2.50 7.69
C LEU A 166 -1.84 -0.98 7.62
N PHE A 167 -1.93 -0.42 6.41
CA PHE A 167 -2.11 1.02 6.25
C PHE A 167 -3.40 1.51 6.92
N ARG A 168 -4.51 0.80 6.74
CA ARG A 168 -5.79 1.13 7.42
C ARG A 168 -5.71 0.94 8.92
N PHE A 169 -5.04 -0.11 9.40
CA PHE A 169 -4.85 -0.33 10.84
C PHE A 169 -4.05 0.81 11.48
N LEU A 170 -2.91 1.18 10.88
CA LEU A 170 -2.10 2.30 11.35
C LEU A 170 -2.85 3.63 11.25
N SER A 171 -3.55 3.86 10.14
CA SER A 171 -4.39 5.05 9.97
C SER A 171 -5.49 5.12 11.04
N TYR A 172 -6.09 3.98 11.42
CA TYR A 172 -7.10 3.95 12.47
C TYR A 172 -6.53 4.41 13.82
N GLN A 173 -5.25 4.12 14.10
CA GLN A 173 -4.58 4.62 15.31
C GLN A 173 -4.40 6.14 15.29
N GLU A 174 -4.23 6.76 14.12
CA GLU A 174 -4.02 8.22 14.00
C GLU A 174 -5.32 9.03 13.84
N ILE A 175 -6.26 8.54 13.01
CA ILE A 175 -7.45 9.28 12.59
C ILE A 175 -8.77 8.58 12.94
N GLY A 176 -8.71 7.46 13.69
CA GLY A 176 -9.88 6.72 14.14
C GLY A 176 -10.70 6.13 12.99
N SER A 177 -12.02 6.13 13.14
CA SER A 177 -12.97 5.54 12.19
C SER A 177 -12.89 6.13 10.77
N ARG A 178 -12.30 7.32 10.59
CA ARG A 178 -12.06 7.91 9.26
C ARG A 178 -11.18 7.03 8.37
N ALA A 179 -10.33 6.19 8.96
CA ALA A 179 -9.49 5.23 8.24
C ALA A 179 -10.28 4.21 7.40
N ILE A 180 -11.58 4.02 7.67
CA ILE A 180 -12.45 3.15 6.86
C ILE A 180 -12.52 3.61 5.40
N ALA A 181 -12.41 4.92 5.15
CA ALA A 181 -12.44 5.48 3.79
C ALA A 181 -11.08 5.42 3.06
N SER A 182 -10.02 4.94 3.72
CA SER A 182 -8.68 4.90 3.13
C SER A 182 -8.49 3.69 2.20
N ARG A 183 -8.29 3.96 0.91
CA ARG A 183 -8.06 2.94 -0.11
C ARG A 183 -6.61 2.92 -0.62
N ALA A 184 -5.68 2.46 0.23
CA ALA A 184 -4.31 2.19 -0.21
C ALA A 184 -4.20 0.78 -0.80
N VAL A 185 -3.39 0.62 -1.85
CA VAL A 185 -3.12 -0.68 -2.49
C VAL A 185 -1.65 -0.80 -2.85
N ALA A 186 -1.12 -2.01 -2.80
CA ALA A 186 0.19 -2.34 -3.34
C ALA A 186 0.13 -3.63 -4.13
N GLY A 187 1.08 -3.83 -5.03
CA GLY A 187 1.19 -5.06 -5.79
C GLY A 187 2.26 -5.00 -6.85
N ILE A 188 2.25 -6.00 -7.72
CA ILE A 188 3.18 -6.14 -8.82
C ILE A 188 2.45 -5.80 -10.11
N PHE A 189 3.08 -4.98 -10.94
CA PHE A 189 2.69 -4.76 -12.33
C PHE A 189 3.91 -4.99 -13.20
N GLU A 190 3.83 -5.93 -14.14
CA GLU A 190 4.99 -6.45 -14.87
C GLU A 190 6.10 -6.91 -13.89
N ASP A 191 7.27 -6.27 -13.94
CA ASP A 191 8.42 -6.48 -13.06
C ASP A 191 8.57 -5.32 -12.05
N LYS A 192 7.58 -4.46 -11.87
CA LYS A 192 7.65 -3.29 -10.97
C LYS A 192 6.80 -3.51 -9.73
N LEU A 193 7.31 -3.02 -8.59
CA LEU A 193 6.53 -2.91 -7.36
C LEU A 193 5.73 -1.60 -7.40
N ILE A 194 4.42 -1.68 -7.17
CA ILE A 194 3.51 -0.55 -7.22
C ILE A 194 2.96 -0.29 -5.83
N PHE A 195 2.99 0.96 -5.38
CA PHE A 195 2.27 1.44 -4.20
C PHE A 195 1.35 2.57 -4.61
N SER A 196 0.12 2.58 -4.09
CA SER A 196 -0.82 3.68 -4.21
C SER A 196 -1.35 4.05 -2.83
N VAL A 197 -1.17 5.32 -2.47
CA VAL A 197 -1.50 5.84 -1.14
C VAL A 197 -2.36 7.12 -1.23
N PRO A 198 -3.13 7.47 -0.18
CA PRO A 198 -3.87 8.72 -0.17
C PRO A 198 -2.96 9.95 -0.29
N GLY A 199 -3.45 11.00 -0.95
CA GLY A 199 -2.65 12.20 -1.29
C GLY A 199 -2.40 13.18 -0.15
N SER A 200 -2.91 12.94 1.07
CA SER A 200 -2.60 13.81 2.21
C SER A 200 -1.17 13.58 2.69
N SER A 201 -0.45 14.63 3.08
CA SER A 201 0.95 14.51 3.51
C SER A 201 1.12 13.62 4.75
N ASN A 202 0.11 13.55 5.63
CA ASN A 202 0.13 12.64 6.79
C ASN A 202 0.02 11.18 6.34
N ALA A 203 -0.92 10.86 5.44
CA ALA A 203 -1.06 9.53 4.88
C ALA A 203 0.21 9.07 4.14
N VAL A 204 0.80 9.96 3.34
CA VAL A 204 2.07 9.73 2.65
C VAL A 204 3.18 9.44 3.65
N ARG A 205 3.33 10.28 4.69
CA ARG A 205 4.34 10.08 5.73
C ARG A 205 4.18 8.72 6.41
N LEU A 206 2.95 8.40 6.83
CA LEU A 206 2.62 7.16 7.49
C LEU A 206 2.98 5.95 6.63
N ALA A 207 2.54 5.94 5.36
CA ALA A 207 2.83 4.85 4.44
C ALA A 207 4.34 4.71 4.18
N MET A 208 5.02 5.82 3.88
CA MET A 208 6.45 5.81 3.56
C MET A 208 7.29 5.33 4.75
N GLU A 209 7.11 5.93 5.92
CA GLU A 209 7.98 5.67 7.09
C GLU A 209 7.67 4.33 7.77
N LYS A 210 6.40 3.88 7.78
CA LYS A 210 6.00 2.67 8.52
C LYS A 210 5.92 1.41 7.68
N LEU A 211 5.74 1.53 6.35
CA LEU A 211 5.45 0.38 5.49
C LEU A 211 6.37 0.30 4.28
N ILE A 212 6.47 1.38 3.49
CA ILE A 212 7.17 1.32 2.20
C ILE A 212 8.69 1.26 2.40
N LEU A 213 9.30 2.26 3.04
CA LEU A 213 10.76 2.32 3.20
C LEU A 213 11.34 1.12 3.97
N PRO A 214 10.72 0.63 5.07
CA PRO A 214 11.25 -0.53 5.79
C PRO A 214 11.30 -1.82 4.97
N GLU A 215 10.39 -1.98 4.00
CA GLU A 215 10.22 -3.22 3.24
C GLU A 215 10.69 -3.10 1.77
N LEU A 216 11.09 -1.90 1.33
CA LEU A 216 11.29 -1.58 -0.07
C LEU A 216 12.34 -2.47 -0.73
N VAL A 217 13.51 -2.57 -0.09
CA VAL A 217 14.66 -3.33 -0.60
C VAL A 217 14.35 -4.83 -0.57
N HIS A 218 13.77 -5.33 0.53
CA HIS A 218 13.34 -6.71 0.67
C HIS A 218 12.38 -7.13 -0.45
N LEU A 219 11.29 -6.39 -0.65
CA LEU A 219 10.27 -6.71 -1.65
C LEU A 219 10.83 -6.70 -3.08
N VAL A 220 11.65 -5.71 -3.42
CA VAL A 220 12.29 -5.64 -4.74
C VAL A 220 13.29 -6.79 -4.95
N THR A 221 14.01 -7.20 -3.90
CA THR A 221 14.93 -8.34 -3.95
C THR A 221 14.18 -9.66 -4.18
N GLN A 222 13.03 -9.85 -3.51
CA GLN A 222 12.17 -11.02 -3.69
C GLN A 222 11.61 -11.15 -5.12
N MET A 223 11.48 -10.04 -5.85
CA MET A 223 11.06 -10.08 -7.26
C MET A 223 12.16 -10.59 -8.22
N GLY A 224 13.34 -10.93 -7.72
CA GLY A 224 14.41 -11.57 -8.52
C GLY A 224 15.23 -10.60 -9.38
N LYS A 225 15.08 -9.29 -9.18
CA LYS A 225 15.87 -8.28 -9.91
C LYS A 225 17.34 -8.20 -9.46
N TYR A 226 17.62 -8.61 -8.23
CA TYR A 226 18.93 -8.49 -7.59
C TYR A 226 19.56 -9.82 -7.20
N SER A 227 19.02 -10.95 -7.63
CA SER A 227 19.54 -12.30 -7.35
C SER A 227 20.91 -12.61 -7.99
N GLY A 228 21.60 -11.60 -8.55
CA GLY A 228 22.92 -11.69 -9.17
C GLY A 228 24.08 -11.02 -8.42
N PHE A 229 23.86 -10.43 -7.23
CA PHE A 229 24.99 -10.01 -6.39
C PHE A 229 25.62 -11.23 -5.73
N GLN A 230 26.48 -11.91 -6.50
CA GLN A 230 27.53 -12.76 -5.95
C GLN A 230 28.32 -11.90 -4.95
N LEU A 231 28.46 -12.37 -3.71
CA LEU A 231 29.43 -11.87 -2.73
C LEU A 231 30.84 -11.94 -3.32
N GLY A 232 31.19 -10.96 -4.16
CA GLY A 232 32.47 -10.83 -4.82
C GLY A 232 33.48 -10.18 -3.88
N ALA A 233 34.29 -11.03 -3.27
CA ALA A 233 35.66 -10.74 -2.82
C ALA A 233 35.87 -9.48 -1.95
N ILE A 234 35.68 -9.64 -0.63
CA ILE A 234 36.56 -8.97 0.33
C ILE A 234 37.88 -9.78 0.33
N GLN A 235 38.70 -9.61 -0.71
CA GLN A 235 40.11 -9.95 -0.60
C GLN A 235 40.84 -8.72 -0.07
N ASN A 236 41.42 -8.91 1.11
CA ASN A 236 42.24 -7.98 1.86
C ASN A 236 43.18 -7.15 0.96
N LEU A 237 42.86 -5.88 0.77
CA LEU A 237 43.84 -4.87 0.40
C LEU A 237 44.39 -4.28 1.70
N THR A 238 45.32 -4.99 2.31
CA THR A 238 46.32 -4.34 3.16
C THR A 238 47.10 -3.36 2.28
N PRO A 239 47.21 -2.07 2.62
CA PRO A 239 48.06 -1.17 1.86
C PRO A 239 49.53 -1.64 2.02
N SER A 240 50.09 -2.16 0.94
CA SER A 240 51.52 -2.41 0.82
C SER A 240 52.26 -1.07 0.86
N VAL A 241 53.01 -0.85 1.93
CA VAL A 241 54.00 0.24 2.01
C VAL A 241 55.00 0.04 0.86
N PRO A 242 55.21 1.02 -0.03
CA PRO A 242 56.24 0.88 -1.05
C PRO A 242 57.63 1.01 -0.42
N ASP A 243 58.43 -0.06 -0.56
CA ASP A 243 59.86 -0.06 -0.28
C ASP A 243 60.55 1.07 -1.06
N THR A 244 61.15 2.01 -0.34
CA THR A 244 62.02 3.03 -0.93
C THR A 244 63.44 2.50 -0.99
N PRO A 245 64.07 2.38 -2.16
CA PRO A 245 65.45 1.94 -2.24
C PRO A 245 66.40 3.06 -1.81
N PHE A 246 67.31 2.72 -0.89
CA PHE A 246 68.48 3.51 -0.52
C PHE A 246 69.30 3.88 -1.77
N LEU A 247 69.32 5.16 -2.12
CA LEU A 247 70.23 5.70 -3.11
C LEU A 247 71.56 6.06 -2.42
N ASN A 248 72.58 5.24 -2.69
CA ASN A 248 73.97 5.50 -2.36
C ASN A 248 74.44 6.75 -3.11
N LYS A 249 74.73 7.85 -2.41
CA LYS A 249 75.41 9.02 -2.99
C LYS A 249 76.88 9.00 -2.56
N GLU A 250 77.72 8.88 -3.58
CA GLU A 250 79.17 8.79 -3.53
C GLU A 250 79.82 9.91 -2.71
N ARG A 251 80.82 9.54 -1.90
CA ARG A 251 81.83 10.47 -1.39
C ARG A 251 82.89 10.67 -2.46
N GLY A 252 83.04 11.91 -2.92
CA GLY A 252 84.13 12.34 -3.79
C GLY A 252 84.57 13.76 -3.46
N ARG A 253 85.65 13.85 -2.66
CA ARG A 253 86.70 14.88 -2.59
C ARG A 253 86.32 16.37 -2.54
N GLY A 254 86.74 17.02 -1.46
CA GLY A 254 86.85 18.46 -1.25
C GLY A 254 87.27 18.72 0.18
#